data_AF-A0A1X7SJ94-F1
#
_entry.id   AF-A0A1X7SJ94-F1
#
_cell.length_a   1.000
_cell.length_b   1.000
_cell.length_c   1.000
_cell.angle_alpha   90.00
_cell.angle_beta   90.00
_cell.angle_gamma   90.00
#
_symmetry.space_group_name_H-M   'P 1'
#
loop_
_entity.id
_entity.type
_entity.pdbx_description
1 polymer ?
#
loop_
_entity_poly.entity_id
_entity_poly.type
_entity_poly.pdbx_seq_one_letter_code
_entity_poly.pdbx_strand_id
1 'polypeptide(L)'
;MDGIISSLSHIKETATSNAGAINDILLLVEDLIMLQNDSSSFSPIPTSCQEIKIKQPSSPSGVYLLATNNGTKHVYCNMEELCGSGGGWTRLAYLDMTDATMNCPSGFRLYQSGGVRACGRERIGEASCTSVQFPSNGISYSQVCGRVVGYQYGSPDAVSPNFPGHNDINSHYVDGVSITRGSPRQHVWTLMAGLFEAHNDPQHYCPCTQGSNQNSTLASFIGYDYFCESANPADHYEVNTFYTSDPLWDGKGCGSLEGVCCTVPGLPWFNKIFDTTTNDYLELRVCGDQGGWDPENVPVSFYELYVK
;
A
#
# COMPACT_ATOMS: atom_id res chain seq x y z
N MET A 1 21.52 42.14 12.53
CA MET A 1 21.66 40.69 12.30
C MET A 1 23.08 40.34 11.86
N ASP A 2 23.71 41.17 11.03
CA ASP A 2 25.08 40.96 10.52
C ASP A 2 26.17 40.82 11.60
N GLY A 3 26.05 41.54 12.72
CA GLY A 3 27.02 41.47 13.82
C GLY A 3 27.05 40.12 14.57
N ILE A 4 25.94 39.40 14.63
CA ILE A 4 25.86 38.10 15.30
C ILE A 4 26.43 37.00 14.40
N ILE A 5 26.11 37.05 13.09
CA ILE A 5 26.65 36.12 12.08
C ILE A 5 28.18 36.24 11.99
N SER A 6 28.69 37.48 11.96
CA SER A 6 30.13 37.75 11.98
C SER A 6 30.81 37.26 13.27
N SER A 7 30.13 37.35 14.41
CA SER A 7 30.67 36.86 15.70
C SER A 7 30.70 35.32 15.75
N LEU A 8 29.67 34.66 15.22
CA LEU A 8 29.57 33.20 15.16
C LEU A 8 30.57 32.58 14.17
N SER A 9 30.78 33.21 13.00
CA SER A 9 31.81 32.78 12.05
C SER A 9 33.22 32.90 12.63
N HIS A 10 33.46 33.95 13.43
CA HIS A 10 34.75 34.14 14.11
C HIS A 10 35.00 33.07 15.19
N ILE A 11 33.96 32.64 15.90
CA ILE A 11 34.06 31.56 16.90
C ILE A 11 34.41 30.23 16.22
N LYS A 12 33.84 29.94 15.04
CA LYS A 12 34.17 28.77 14.21
C LYS A 12 35.64 28.74 13.81
N GLU A 13 36.23 29.89 13.47
CA GLU A 13 37.64 29.98 13.04
C GLU A 13 38.65 29.94 14.21
N THR A 14 38.24 30.31 15.43
CA THR A 14 39.18 30.53 16.55
C THR A 14 39.28 29.34 17.54
N ALA A 15 38.46 28.30 17.40
CA ALA A 15 38.30 27.26 18.42
C ALA A 15 39.28 26.07 18.30
N THR A 16 40.35 26.05 19.11
CA THR A 16 41.33 24.93 19.17
C THR A 16 41.46 24.23 20.53
N SER A 17 40.66 24.54 21.56
CA SER A 17 41.00 24.09 22.93
C SER A 17 39.97 23.28 23.74
N ASN A 18 38.84 22.79 23.20
CA ASN A 18 37.97 21.81 23.91
C ASN A 18 37.05 21.07 22.92
N ALA A 19 37.59 20.10 22.17
CA ALA A 19 36.96 19.52 20.98
C ALA A 19 35.58 18.86 21.18
N GLY A 20 35.27 18.32 22.37
CA GLY A 20 34.00 17.62 22.64
C GLY A 20 32.79 18.54 22.76
N ALA A 21 32.78 19.42 23.77
CA ALA A 21 31.67 20.34 24.00
C ALA A 21 31.49 21.36 22.85
N ILE A 22 32.55 21.66 22.11
CA ILE A 22 32.50 22.59 20.97
C ILE A 22 31.85 21.94 19.75
N ASN A 23 32.01 20.63 19.55
CA ASN A 23 31.33 19.91 18.47
C ASN A 23 29.81 19.89 18.69
N ASP A 24 29.37 19.69 19.94
CA ASP A 24 27.95 19.74 20.30
C ASP A 24 27.37 21.16 20.11
N ILE A 25 28.14 22.20 20.46
CA ILE A 25 27.75 23.60 20.19
C ILE A 25 27.71 23.88 18.68
N LEU A 26 28.65 23.34 17.89
CA LEU A 26 28.67 23.53 16.44
C LEU A 26 27.44 22.90 15.77
N LEU A 27 27.05 21.70 16.19
CA LEU A 27 25.83 21.02 15.73
C LEU A 27 24.57 21.82 16.08
N LEU A 28 24.49 22.33 17.33
CA LEU A 28 23.38 23.18 17.75
C LEU A 28 23.32 24.50 16.97
N VAL A 29 24.47 25.08 16.61
CA VAL A 29 24.55 26.30 15.80
C VAL A 29 24.15 26.03 14.34
N GLU A 30 24.50 24.87 13.77
CA GLU A 30 24.03 24.45 12.45
C GLU A 30 22.51 24.22 12.42
N ASP A 31 21.96 23.56 13.44
CA ASP A 31 20.51 23.40 13.61
C ASP A 31 19.80 24.76 13.76
N LEU A 32 20.37 25.69 14.53
CA LEU A 32 19.85 27.05 14.67
C LEU A 32 19.92 27.83 13.36
N ILE A 33 20.98 27.70 12.57
CA ILE A 33 21.11 28.34 11.26
C ILE A 33 20.09 27.77 10.27
N MET A 34 19.82 26.46 10.31
CA MET A 34 18.74 25.84 9.51
C MET A 34 17.37 26.40 9.90
N LEU A 35 17.04 26.45 11.20
CA LEU A 35 15.79 27.02 11.71
C LEU A 35 15.64 28.51 11.36
N GLN A 36 16.75 29.26 11.35
CA GLN A 36 16.73 30.69 11.08
C GLN A 36 16.58 30.99 9.58
N ASN A 37 17.20 30.19 8.71
CA ASN A 37 16.96 30.24 7.26
C ASN A 37 15.50 29.89 6.91
N ASP A 38 14.88 28.95 7.63
CA ASP A 38 13.45 28.65 7.53
C ASP A 38 12.56 29.84 7.93
N SER A 39 12.93 30.57 8.99
CA SER A 39 12.13 31.71 9.48
C SER A 39 12.19 32.97 8.60
N SER A 40 13.20 33.06 7.72
CA SER A 40 13.43 34.24 6.86
C SER A 40 12.79 34.13 5.47
N SER A 41 12.24 32.96 5.12
CA SER A 41 11.38 32.78 3.97
C SER A 41 10.05 32.22 4.46
N PHE A 42 8.95 32.96 4.30
CA PHE A 42 7.65 32.29 4.16
C PHE A 42 7.71 31.50 2.85
N SER A 43 8.42 30.38 2.85
CA SER A 43 8.28 29.37 1.82
C SER A 43 6.82 28.93 1.88
N PRO A 44 6.10 28.89 0.75
CA PRO A 44 4.75 28.36 0.75
C PRO A 44 4.78 26.98 1.38
N ILE A 45 3.76 26.68 2.20
CA ILE A 45 3.59 25.36 2.83
C ILE A 45 3.77 24.31 1.74
N PRO A 46 4.65 23.30 1.94
CA PRO A 46 4.98 22.34 0.90
C PRO A 46 3.73 21.61 0.42
N THR A 47 3.67 21.35 -0.88
CA THR A 47 2.52 20.71 -1.53
C THR A 47 2.64 19.18 -1.57
N SER A 48 3.83 18.64 -1.28
CA SER A 48 4.08 17.20 -1.25
C SER A 48 5.25 16.82 -0.35
N CYS A 49 5.32 15.56 0.05
CA CYS A 49 6.49 15.02 0.75
C CYS A 49 7.76 15.05 -0.13
N GLN A 50 7.59 14.94 -1.45
CA GLN A 50 8.70 15.01 -2.41
C GLN A 50 9.33 16.41 -2.43
N GLU A 51 8.52 17.47 -2.36
CA GLU A 51 9.01 18.84 -2.25
C GLU A 51 9.84 19.04 -0.97
N ILE A 52 9.37 18.51 0.16
CA ILE A 52 10.12 18.55 1.42
C ILE A 52 11.45 17.82 1.27
N LYS A 53 11.45 16.60 0.72
CA LYS A 53 12.67 15.82 0.54
C LYS A 53 13.70 16.51 -0.38
N ILE A 54 13.23 17.23 -1.41
CA ILE A 54 14.11 17.99 -2.32
C ILE A 54 14.71 19.21 -1.60
N LYS A 55 13.91 19.97 -0.86
CA LYS A 55 14.37 21.20 -0.17
C LYS A 55 15.23 20.88 1.06
N GLN A 56 14.89 19.82 1.78
CA GLN A 56 15.58 19.39 2.99
C GLN A 56 15.85 17.87 2.92
N PRO A 57 16.94 17.45 2.24
CA PRO A 57 17.26 16.04 2.03
C PRO A 57 17.46 15.22 3.31
N SER A 58 17.86 15.86 4.41
CA SER A 58 18.04 15.24 5.73
C SER A 58 16.75 15.04 6.53
N SER A 59 15.59 15.46 5.99
CA SER A 59 14.30 15.30 6.66
C SER A 59 14.01 13.83 7.00
N PRO A 60 13.64 13.50 8.25
CA PRO A 60 13.30 12.13 8.65
C PRO A 60 11.87 11.75 8.23
N SER A 61 11.55 10.45 8.18
CA SER A 61 10.15 10.02 8.01
C SER A 61 9.30 10.51 9.19
N GLY A 62 8.06 10.95 8.92
CA GLY A 62 7.22 11.54 9.96
C GLY A 62 5.98 12.22 9.41
N VAL A 63 5.23 12.89 10.29
CA VAL A 63 4.03 13.64 9.92
C VAL A 63 4.40 15.09 9.63
N TYR A 64 4.05 15.56 8.44
CA TYR A 64 4.31 16.93 7.96
C TYR A 64 3.01 17.64 7.63
N LEU A 65 3.01 18.96 7.74
CA LEU A 65 1.91 19.81 7.28
C LEU A 65 2.08 20.10 5.79
N LEU A 66 1.11 19.68 4.97
CA LEU A 66 1.10 19.92 3.53
C LEU A 66 -0.03 20.87 3.12
N ALA A 67 0.21 21.68 2.10
CA ALA A 67 -0.82 22.41 1.38
C ALA A 67 -1.57 21.47 0.43
N THR A 68 -2.89 21.59 0.42
CA THR A 68 -3.82 20.76 -0.36
C THR A 68 -4.89 21.66 -0.98
N ASN A 69 -5.70 21.13 -1.90
CA ASN A 69 -6.81 21.88 -2.50
C ASN A 69 -7.84 22.37 -1.46
N ASN A 70 -7.92 21.72 -0.29
CA ASN A 70 -8.87 22.03 0.77
C ASN A 70 -8.23 22.74 1.97
N GLY A 71 -7.09 23.41 1.78
CA GLY A 71 -6.31 24.05 2.85
C GLY A 71 -5.11 23.22 3.25
N THR A 72 -4.85 23.03 4.54
CA THR A 72 -3.66 22.31 5.02
C THR A 72 -4.02 21.00 5.70
N LYS A 73 -3.21 19.95 5.50
CA LYS A 73 -3.43 18.63 6.09
C LYS A 73 -2.14 18.06 6.66
N HIS A 74 -2.22 17.41 7.81
CA HIS A 74 -1.12 16.59 8.34
C HIS A 74 -1.09 15.26 7.61
N VAL A 75 0.05 14.95 6.99
CA VAL A 75 0.24 13.75 6.17
C VAL A 75 1.54 13.07 6.57
N TYR A 76 1.53 11.74 6.62
CA TYR A 76 2.75 10.98 6.85
C TYR A 76 3.60 10.95 5.57
N CYS A 77 4.84 11.39 5.70
CA CYS A 77 5.86 11.34 4.66
C CYS A 77 6.89 10.27 4.99
N ASN A 78 7.10 9.32 4.07
CA ASN A 78 8.24 8.43 4.15
C ASN A 78 9.43 9.07 3.41
N MET A 79 10.44 9.47 4.19
CA MET A 79 11.65 10.13 3.67
C MET A 79 12.80 9.15 3.41
N GLU A 80 12.54 7.86 3.59
CA GLU A 80 13.45 6.75 3.28
C GLU A 80 13.11 6.12 1.92
N GLU A 81 13.92 5.17 1.48
CA GLU A 81 13.68 4.42 0.25
C GLU A 81 12.41 3.55 0.37
N LEU A 82 11.56 3.59 -0.66
CA LEU A 82 10.45 2.67 -0.85
C LEU A 82 10.38 2.27 -2.33
N CYS A 83 10.08 1.00 -2.60
CA CYS A 83 9.98 0.47 -3.97
C CYS A 83 11.17 0.81 -4.88
N GLY A 84 12.40 0.76 -4.34
CA GLY A 84 13.63 1.07 -5.09
C GLY A 84 13.79 2.54 -5.47
N SER A 85 12.96 3.45 -4.93
CA SER A 85 13.05 4.89 -5.16
C SER A 85 13.27 5.61 -3.83
N GLY A 86 14.14 6.63 -3.83
CA GLY A 86 14.44 7.40 -2.62
C GLY A 86 13.19 8.06 -1.99
N GLY A 87 13.37 8.67 -0.82
CA GLY A 87 12.29 9.26 -0.03
C GLY A 87 11.49 10.39 -0.67
N GLY A 88 10.54 10.92 0.09
CA GLY A 88 9.57 11.93 -0.36
C GLY A 88 8.22 11.34 -0.73
N TRP A 89 7.92 10.14 -0.22
CA TRP A 89 6.67 9.43 -0.47
C TRP A 89 5.56 9.94 0.43
N THR A 90 4.40 10.24 -0.15
CA THR A 90 3.22 10.72 0.56
C THR A 90 2.26 9.56 0.83
N ARG A 91 1.95 9.27 2.10
CA ARG A 91 0.99 8.19 2.44
C ARG A 91 -0.45 8.67 2.22
N LEU A 92 -1.17 8.00 1.32
CA LEU A 92 -2.60 8.28 1.06
C LEU A 92 -3.54 7.38 1.86
N ALA A 93 -3.12 6.14 2.12
CA ALA A 93 -3.95 5.15 2.81
C ALA A 93 -3.13 4.39 3.85
N TYR A 94 -3.77 4.07 4.97
CA TYR A 94 -3.19 3.26 6.04
C TYR A 94 -4.30 2.54 6.80
N LEU A 95 -4.12 1.25 7.03
CA LEU A 95 -4.91 0.43 7.94
C LEU A 95 -3.97 -0.57 8.60
N ASP A 96 -4.10 -0.74 9.90
CA ASP A 96 -3.43 -1.80 10.66
C ASP A 96 -4.38 -2.32 11.74
N MET A 97 -5.00 -3.46 11.46
CA MET A 97 -5.99 -4.09 12.34
C MET A 97 -5.37 -4.79 13.55
N THR A 98 -4.02 -4.82 13.65
CA THR A 98 -3.34 -5.22 14.91
C THR A 98 -3.53 -4.17 16.00
N ASP A 99 -3.75 -2.91 15.63
CA ASP A 99 -4.23 -1.87 16.52
C ASP A 99 -5.70 -2.13 16.86
N ALA A 100 -5.96 -2.51 18.11
CA ALA A 100 -7.29 -2.80 18.62
C ALA A 100 -8.25 -1.59 18.53
N THR A 101 -7.73 -0.38 18.40
CA THR A 101 -8.52 0.86 18.28
C THR A 101 -8.96 1.17 16.85
N MET A 102 -8.32 0.57 15.84
CA MET A 102 -8.73 0.73 14.45
C MET A 102 -10.01 -0.05 14.15
N ASN A 103 -10.91 0.59 13.40
CA ASN A 103 -12.15 0.00 12.91
C ASN A 103 -12.07 -0.20 11.39
N CYS A 104 -12.87 -1.13 10.88
CA CYS A 104 -12.97 -1.32 9.45
C CYS A 104 -13.49 -0.05 8.75
N PRO A 105 -13.01 0.25 7.53
CA PRO A 105 -13.53 1.35 6.74
C PRO A 105 -15.05 1.21 6.53
N SER A 106 -15.73 2.34 6.28
CA SER A 106 -17.17 2.34 6.03
C SER A 106 -17.53 1.37 4.90
N GLY A 107 -18.56 0.54 5.11
CA GLY A 107 -19.00 -0.49 4.16
C GLY A 107 -18.28 -1.83 4.30
N PHE A 108 -17.16 -1.90 5.01
CA PHE A 108 -16.45 -3.15 5.28
C PHE A 108 -16.96 -3.81 6.57
N ARG A 109 -16.95 -5.14 6.57
CA ARG A 109 -17.29 -5.96 7.74
C ARG A 109 -16.02 -6.44 8.44
N LEU A 110 -16.05 -6.47 9.77
CA LEU A 110 -15.01 -7.10 10.58
C LEU A 110 -15.11 -8.63 10.52
N TYR A 111 -14.01 -9.26 10.12
CA TYR A 111 -13.71 -10.68 10.25
C TYR A 111 -12.72 -10.86 11.39
N GLN A 112 -13.00 -11.81 12.28
CA GLN A 112 -12.13 -12.08 13.42
C GLN A 112 -12.16 -13.55 13.81
N SER A 113 -10.97 -14.14 13.98
CA SER A 113 -10.76 -15.49 14.50
C SER A 113 -9.30 -15.62 14.92
N GLY A 114 -9.00 -16.50 15.89
CA GLY A 114 -7.60 -16.82 16.24
C GLY A 114 -6.73 -15.62 16.66
N GLY A 115 -7.32 -14.51 17.10
CA GLY A 115 -6.60 -13.26 17.43
C GLY A 115 -6.32 -12.35 16.23
N VAL A 116 -6.65 -12.77 15.01
CA VAL A 116 -6.56 -11.95 13.79
C VAL A 116 -7.84 -11.15 13.59
N ARG A 117 -7.69 -9.89 13.20
CA ARG A 117 -8.78 -8.98 12.80
C ARG A 117 -8.52 -8.50 11.38
N ALA A 118 -9.54 -8.51 10.54
CA ALA A 118 -9.45 -8.08 9.15
C ALA A 118 -10.78 -7.52 8.64
N CYS A 119 -10.74 -6.76 7.54
CA CYS A 119 -11.88 -6.05 6.97
C CYS A 119 -12.19 -6.59 5.58
N GLY A 120 -13.36 -7.19 5.41
CA GLY A 120 -13.78 -7.79 4.15
C GLY A 120 -15.11 -7.23 3.65
N ARG A 121 -15.61 -7.79 2.54
CA ARG A 121 -16.95 -7.50 2.04
C ARG A 121 -17.99 -7.94 3.07
N GLU A 122 -19.14 -7.28 3.07
CA GLU A 122 -20.31 -7.82 3.77
C GLU A 122 -20.74 -9.15 3.14
N ARG A 123 -21.34 -10.06 3.94
CA ARG A 123 -21.85 -11.35 3.43
C ARG A 123 -23.17 -11.10 2.69
N ILE A 124 -23.07 -10.47 1.53
CA ILE A 124 -24.18 -10.28 0.61
C ILE A 124 -24.30 -11.57 -0.23
N GLY A 125 -25.52 -11.90 -0.65
CA GLY A 125 -25.82 -13.10 -1.43
C GLY A 125 -25.27 -13.10 -2.87
N GLU A 126 -24.48 -12.10 -3.27
CA GLU A 126 -24.17 -11.80 -4.66
C GLU A 126 -22.72 -11.32 -4.86
N ALA A 127 -22.18 -11.66 -6.03
CA ALA A 127 -20.93 -11.18 -6.61
C ALA A 127 -20.81 -9.66 -6.51
N SER A 128 -19.76 -9.13 -5.90
CA SER A 128 -19.67 -7.70 -5.60
C SER A 128 -18.27 -7.25 -5.20
N CYS A 129 -18.10 -5.92 -5.16
CA CYS A 129 -16.95 -5.29 -4.52
C CYS A 129 -17.41 -4.30 -3.47
N THR A 130 -16.71 -4.27 -2.35
CA THR A 130 -16.77 -3.18 -1.37
C THR A 130 -15.51 -2.34 -1.53
N SER A 131 -15.66 -1.01 -1.60
CA SER A 131 -14.53 -0.12 -1.85
C SER A 131 -14.41 1.04 -0.87
N VAL A 132 -13.19 1.55 -0.76
CA VAL A 132 -12.85 2.78 -0.06
C VAL A 132 -11.93 3.61 -0.95
N GLN A 133 -12.21 4.92 -1.02
CA GLN A 133 -11.44 5.87 -1.81
C GLN A 133 -10.57 6.74 -0.91
N PHE A 134 -9.35 7.00 -1.38
CA PHE A 134 -8.32 7.79 -0.73
C PHE A 134 -7.99 8.99 -1.61
N PRO A 135 -8.55 10.18 -1.32
CA PRO A 135 -8.30 11.36 -2.13
C PRO A 135 -6.83 11.79 -2.00
N SER A 136 -6.20 12.09 -3.14
CA SER A 136 -4.86 12.70 -3.20
C SER A 136 -4.82 14.10 -2.55
N ASN A 137 -5.96 14.77 -2.46
CA ASN A 137 -6.13 16.16 -2.02
C ASN A 137 -5.32 17.17 -2.86
N GLY A 138 -5.15 16.88 -4.16
CA GLY A 138 -4.45 17.75 -5.10
C GLY A 138 -2.95 17.46 -5.25
N ILE A 139 -2.44 16.47 -4.52
CA ILE A 139 -1.06 16.01 -4.66
C ILE A 139 -0.91 15.31 -6.01
N SER A 140 0.00 15.84 -6.83
CA SER A 140 0.35 15.26 -8.12
C SER A 140 1.37 14.14 -7.93
N TYR A 141 1.18 13.01 -8.61
CA TYR A 141 2.05 11.84 -8.52
C TYR A 141 2.11 11.09 -9.87
N SER A 142 3.21 10.39 -10.09
CA SER A 142 3.39 9.47 -11.22
C SER A 142 3.80 8.07 -10.77
N GLN A 143 3.93 7.84 -9.47
CA GLN A 143 4.32 6.55 -8.93
C GLN A 143 3.45 6.17 -7.72
N VAL A 144 3.09 4.90 -7.64
CA VAL A 144 2.40 4.30 -6.48
C VAL A 144 3.25 3.16 -5.95
N CYS A 145 3.50 3.17 -4.65
CA CYS A 145 4.15 2.08 -3.94
C CYS A 145 3.23 1.65 -2.79
N GLY A 146 3.02 0.36 -2.62
CA GLY A 146 2.14 -0.10 -1.56
C GLY A 146 2.31 -1.55 -1.19
N ARG A 147 1.73 -1.89 -0.05
CA ARG A 147 1.67 -3.24 0.48
C ARG A 147 0.29 -3.47 1.07
N VAL A 148 -0.24 -4.67 0.89
CA VAL A 148 -1.50 -5.12 1.47
C VAL A 148 -1.26 -6.49 2.09
N VAL A 149 -1.87 -6.76 3.24
CA VAL A 149 -1.94 -8.10 3.84
C VAL A 149 -3.40 -8.49 3.92
N GLY A 150 -3.72 -9.60 3.27
CA GLY A 150 -5.05 -10.20 3.24
C GLY A 150 -5.05 -11.57 3.89
N TYR A 151 -6.24 -12.16 3.94
CA TYR A 151 -6.45 -13.53 4.39
C TYR A 151 -7.55 -14.16 3.56
N GLN A 152 -7.46 -15.46 3.34
CA GLN A 152 -8.50 -16.22 2.67
C GLN A 152 -9.70 -16.44 3.61
N TYR A 153 -10.91 -16.25 3.09
CA TYR A 153 -12.14 -16.66 3.75
C TYR A 153 -13.02 -17.43 2.76
N GLY A 154 -13.37 -18.66 3.10
CA GLY A 154 -14.08 -19.56 2.19
C GLY A 154 -13.18 -20.01 1.05
N SER A 155 -13.66 -19.87 -0.19
CA SER A 155 -13.12 -20.53 -1.37
C SER A 155 -12.59 -19.64 -2.50
N PRO A 156 -12.07 -18.41 -2.26
CA PRO A 156 -11.74 -17.50 -3.34
C PRO A 156 -10.86 -18.16 -4.39
N ASP A 157 -11.16 -17.93 -5.66
CA ASP A 157 -10.59 -18.68 -6.77
C ASP A 157 -9.89 -17.78 -7.79
N ALA A 158 -9.30 -16.68 -7.31
CA ALA A 158 -8.52 -15.71 -8.05
C ALA A 158 -9.29 -15.02 -9.19
N VAL A 159 -9.13 -15.50 -10.43
CA VAL A 159 -9.80 -14.96 -11.63
C VAL A 159 -10.38 -16.10 -12.47
N SER A 160 -11.00 -17.06 -11.78
CA SER A 160 -11.61 -18.24 -12.36
C SER A 160 -12.48 -17.91 -13.57
N PRO A 161 -12.26 -18.51 -14.75
CA PRO A 161 -13.01 -18.18 -15.96
C PRO A 161 -14.45 -18.71 -15.94
N ASN A 162 -14.84 -19.41 -14.88
CA ASN A 162 -16.16 -20.03 -14.74
C ASN A 162 -17.26 -19.00 -14.45
N PHE A 163 -16.91 -17.80 -14.00
CA PHE A 163 -17.87 -16.75 -13.65
C PHE A 163 -17.83 -15.57 -14.63
N PRO A 164 -18.93 -14.82 -14.81
CA PRO A 164 -18.95 -13.65 -15.67
C PRO A 164 -18.33 -12.43 -14.98
N GLY A 165 -17.75 -11.50 -15.75
CA GLY A 165 -17.32 -10.19 -15.24
C GLY A 165 -15.82 -10.03 -14.98
N HIS A 166 -14.99 -11.06 -15.21
CA HIS A 166 -13.53 -10.98 -15.05
C HIS A 166 -12.80 -10.07 -16.03
N ASN A 167 -13.48 -9.51 -17.04
CA ASN A 167 -12.90 -8.65 -18.07
C ASN A 167 -13.29 -7.17 -17.95
N ASP A 168 -14.03 -6.77 -16.91
CA ASP A 168 -14.42 -5.38 -16.68
C ASP A 168 -13.85 -4.89 -15.35
N ILE A 169 -12.99 -3.86 -15.41
CA ILE A 169 -12.40 -3.22 -14.24
C ILE A 169 -13.46 -2.66 -13.28
N ASN A 170 -14.68 -2.39 -13.74
CA ASN A 170 -15.77 -1.90 -12.90
C ASN A 170 -16.58 -3.01 -12.22
N SER A 171 -16.39 -4.27 -12.64
CA SER A 171 -17.06 -5.43 -12.06
C SER A 171 -16.27 -6.01 -10.87
N HIS A 172 -16.76 -7.13 -10.32
CA HIS A 172 -16.09 -8.02 -9.37
C HIS A 172 -15.10 -8.96 -10.07
N TYR A 173 -14.21 -8.40 -10.90
CA TYR A 173 -13.39 -9.18 -11.83
C TYR A 173 -12.34 -10.09 -11.15
N VAL A 174 -12.21 -10.02 -9.84
CA VAL A 174 -11.19 -10.73 -9.07
C VAL A 174 -11.72 -11.10 -7.69
N ASP A 175 -11.34 -12.27 -7.25
CA ASP A 175 -11.40 -12.74 -5.88
C ASP A 175 -10.16 -12.28 -5.13
N GLY A 176 -10.27 -11.13 -4.47
CA GLY A 176 -9.10 -10.41 -3.95
C GLY A 176 -9.26 -8.91 -3.82
N VAL A 177 -8.13 -8.22 -3.88
CA VAL A 177 -8.01 -6.77 -3.76
C VAL A 177 -7.67 -6.15 -5.11
N SER A 178 -8.50 -5.22 -5.57
CA SER A 178 -8.25 -4.37 -6.73
C SER A 178 -7.86 -2.96 -6.28
N ILE A 179 -6.63 -2.54 -6.58
CA ILE A 179 -6.17 -1.17 -6.40
C ILE A 179 -6.33 -0.43 -7.73
N THR A 180 -7.09 0.66 -7.71
CA THR A 180 -7.38 1.45 -8.90
C THR A 180 -7.26 2.95 -8.63
N ARG A 181 -7.34 3.76 -9.70
CA ARG A 181 -7.34 5.22 -9.59
C ARG A 181 -8.34 5.89 -10.53
N GLY A 182 -8.79 7.07 -10.13
CA GLY A 182 -9.47 8.02 -11.01
C GLY A 182 -10.88 7.61 -11.47
N SER A 183 -11.48 8.47 -12.27
CA SER A 183 -12.78 8.24 -12.92
C SER A 183 -12.73 8.80 -14.35
N PRO A 184 -12.72 7.97 -15.42
CA PRO A 184 -12.94 6.52 -15.41
C PRO A 184 -11.86 5.75 -14.65
N ARG A 185 -12.26 4.60 -14.09
CA ARG A 185 -11.39 3.74 -13.28
C ARG A 185 -10.23 3.20 -14.12
N GLN A 186 -9.02 3.34 -13.59
CA GLN A 186 -7.79 2.82 -14.18
C GLN A 186 -7.08 1.88 -13.22
N HIS A 187 -6.48 0.81 -13.76
CA HIS A 187 -5.80 -0.21 -12.97
C HIS A 187 -4.48 0.31 -12.39
N VAL A 188 -4.19 -0.10 -11.15
CA VAL A 188 -2.89 0.13 -10.49
C VAL A 188 -2.25 -1.20 -10.14
N TRP A 189 -2.96 -2.05 -9.39
CA TRP A 189 -2.48 -3.38 -9.00
C TRP A 189 -3.65 -4.31 -8.66
N THR A 190 -3.47 -5.61 -8.88
CA THR A 190 -4.42 -6.65 -8.42
C THR A 190 -3.72 -7.60 -7.43
N LEU A 191 -4.33 -7.90 -6.29
CA LEU A 191 -3.87 -8.95 -5.39
C LEU A 191 -4.94 -10.03 -5.31
N MET A 192 -4.65 -11.21 -5.83
CA MET A 192 -5.60 -12.31 -6.02
C MET A 192 -5.45 -13.35 -4.91
N ALA A 193 -6.55 -13.88 -4.40
CA ALA A 193 -6.53 -15.03 -3.50
C ALA A 193 -6.93 -16.29 -4.27
N GLY A 194 -6.04 -17.28 -4.35
CA GLY A 194 -6.37 -18.59 -4.91
C GLY A 194 -7.00 -19.52 -3.86
N LEU A 195 -7.51 -20.65 -4.33
CA LEU A 195 -8.25 -21.58 -3.47
C LEU A 195 -7.33 -22.51 -2.68
N PHE A 196 -6.25 -22.99 -3.30
CA PHE A 196 -5.37 -24.04 -2.79
C PHE A 196 -3.90 -23.76 -3.10
N GLU A 197 -3.03 -23.96 -2.11
CA GLU A 197 -1.57 -23.79 -2.28
C GLU A 197 -0.85 -25.12 -2.66
N ALA A 198 -1.49 -26.27 -2.42
CA ALA A 198 -0.87 -27.60 -2.55
C ALA A 198 -1.75 -28.70 -3.17
N HIS A 199 -3.02 -28.42 -3.47
CA HIS A 199 -3.95 -29.40 -4.06
C HIS A 199 -4.05 -29.27 -5.58
N ASN A 200 -4.26 -30.37 -6.31
CA ASN A 200 -4.26 -30.31 -7.77
C ASN A 200 -5.58 -29.81 -8.39
N ASP A 201 -5.77 -28.50 -8.52
CA ASP A 201 -6.95 -27.86 -9.13
C ASP A 201 -6.62 -26.68 -10.08
N PRO A 202 -6.25 -26.96 -11.35
CA PRO A 202 -5.86 -25.95 -12.33
C PRO A 202 -6.89 -24.85 -12.63
N GLN A 203 -8.15 -25.03 -12.23
CA GLN A 203 -9.22 -24.06 -12.48
C GLN A 203 -9.29 -22.95 -11.42
N HIS A 204 -8.83 -23.21 -10.19
CA HIS A 204 -8.94 -22.29 -9.04
C HIS A 204 -7.58 -21.86 -8.48
N TYR A 205 -6.51 -22.11 -9.25
CA TYR A 205 -5.17 -21.63 -8.92
C TYR A 205 -4.96 -20.17 -9.19
N CYS A 206 -3.99 -19.63 -8.47
CA CYS A 206 -3.29 -18.45 -8.89
C CYS A 206 -2.81 -18.52 -10.36
N PRO A 207 -2.97 -17.43 -11.13
CA PRO A 207 -2.58 -17.46 -12.55
C PRO A 207 -1.08 -17.65 -12.82
N CYS A 208 -0.23 -17.28 -11.85
CA CYS A 208 1.21 -17.48 -11.92
C CYS A 208 1.64 -18.94 -11.68
N THR A 209 0.76 -19.79 -11.17
CA THR A 209 1.03 -21.21 -10.95
C THR A 209 1.22 -21.94 -12.28
N GLN A 210 2.27 -22.77 -12.37
CA GLN A 210 2.54 -23.56 -13.56
C GLN A 210 1.38 -24.51 -13.86
N GLY A 211 0.82 -24.42 -15.07
CA GLY A 211 -0.33 -25.23 -15.48
C GLY A 211 -1.69 -24.66 -15.06
N SER A 212 -1.74 -23.49 -14.43
CA SER A 212 -3.01 -22.78 -14.19
C SER A 212 -3.70 -22.44 -15.51
N ASN A 213 -5.00 -22.75 -15.60
CA ASN A 213 -5.83 -22.38 -16.75
C ASN A 213 -6.09 -20.87 -16.76
N GLN A 214 -6.01 -20.22 -15.60
CA GLN A 214 -6.37 -18.82 -15.42
C GLN A 214 -5.37 -17.86 -16.08
N ASN A 215 -4.11 -18.29 -16.31
CA ASN A 215 -3.10 -17.45 -16.97
C ASN A 215 -3.55 -16.97 -18.36
N SER A 216 -4.33 -17.80 -19.06
CA SER A 216 -4.85 -17.47 -20.39
C SER A 216 -6.09 -16.55 -20.37
N THR A 217 -6.69 -16.33 -19.20
CA THR A 217 -7.95 -15.62 -19.02
C THR A 217 -7.81 -14.33 -18.21
N LEU A 218 -6.58 -13.94 -17.82
CA LEU A 218 -6.35 -12.63 -17.20
C LEU A 218 -6.82 -11.51 -18.12
N ALA A 219 -7.54 -10.57 -17.54
CA ALA A 219 -7.87 -9.33 -18.23
C ALA A 219 -6.60 -8.59 -18.62
N SER A 220 -6.56 -8.09 -19.86
CA SER A 220 -5.38 -7.43 -20.43
C SER A 220 -4.93 -6.19 -19.66
N PHE A 221 -5.84 -5.52 -18.93
CA PHE A 221 -5.51 -4.37 -18.09
C PHE A 221 -4.70 -4.72 -16.83
N ILE A 222 -4.72 -5.99 -16.40
CA ILE A 222 -3.93 -6.46 -15.24
C ILE A 222 -2.47 -6.65 -15.67
N GLY A 223 -2.25 -7.26 -16.84
CA GLY A 223 -0.91 -7.55 -17.33
C GLY A 223 -0.05 -8.30 -16.31
N TYR A 224 1.09 -7.71 -15.94
CA TYR A 224 2.00 -8.23 -14.92
C TYR A 224 1.87 -7.52 -13.56
N ASP A 225 0.92 -6.59 -13.43
CA ASP A 225 0.73 -5.78 -12.24
C ASP A 225 -0.18 -6.50 -11.23
N TYR A 226 0.22 -7.71 -10.84
CA TYR A 226 -0.51 -8.51 -9.85
C TYR A 226 0.38 -9.35 -8.94
N PHE A 227 -0.16 -9.68 -7.77
CA PHE A 227 0.28 -10.78 -6.93
C PHE A 227 -0.85 -11.78 -6.76
N CYS A 228 -0.51 -13.05 -6.51
CA CYS A 228 -1.49 -14.06 -6.15
C CYS A 228 -0.89 -15.04 -5.16
N GLU A 229 -1.70 -15.46 -4.20
CA GLU A 229 -1.33 -16.45 -3.17
C GLU A 229 -2.61 -17.13 -2.64
N SER A 230 -2.49 -18.34 -2.10
CA SER A 230 -3.56 -19.06 -1.42
C SER A 230 -3.10 -19.38 0.00
N ALA A 231 -4.02 -19.53 0.96
CA ALA A 231 -3.69 -19.81 2.35
C ALA A 231 -4.12 -21.21 2.82
N ASN A 232 -4.66 -22.03 1.90
CA ASN A 232 -5.22 -23.33 2.21
C ASN A 232 -4.30 -24.48 1.76
N PRO A 233 -3.58 -25.14 2.69
CA PRO A 233 -2.75 -26.32 2.41
C PRO A 233 -3.53 -27.59 2.14
N ALA A 234 -4.83 -27.63 2.45
CA ALA A 234 -5.64 -28.84 2.38
C ALA A 234 -6.13 -29.13 0.95
N ASP A 235 -6.63 -30.35 0.75
CA ASP A 235 -7.31 -30.80 -0.49
C ASP A 235 -8.82 -30.52 -0.50
N HIS A 236 -9.30 -29.76 0.48
CA HIS A 236 -10.68 -29.35 0.63
C HIS A 236 -10.73 -27.96 1.25
N TYR A 237 -11.83 -27.25 1.03
CA TYR A 237 -12.08 -25.95 1.67
C TYR A 237 -13.32 -26.01 2.54
N GLU A 238 -13.40 -25.09 3.50
CA GLU A 238 -14.55 -24.93 4.36
C GLU A 238 -15.20 -23.56 4.12
N VAL A 239 -16.48 -23.60 3.80
CA VAL A 239 -17.29 -22.49 3.29
C VAL A 239 -17.40 -21.28 4.24
N ASN A 240 -17.20 -21.47 5.55
CA ASN A 240 -17.27 -20.39 6.55
C ASN A 240 -15.99 -20.31 7.38
N THR A 241 -14.87 -20.66 6.78
CA THR A 241 -13.59 -20.71 7.48
C THR A 241 -12.73 -19.51 7.12
N PHE A 242 -12.20 -18.89 8.18
CA PHE A 242 -11.26 -17.78 8.09
C PHE A 242 -9.85 -18.34 8.29
N TYR A 243 -9.08 -18.42 7.22
CA TYR A 243 -7.73 -19.00 7.22
C TYR A 243 -6.73 -17.96 7.71
N THR A 244 -6.47 -17.96 9.01
CA THR A 244 -5.64 -16.93 9.68
C THR A 244 -4.18 -17.33 9.88
N SER A 245 -3.82 -18.59 9.58
CA SER A 245 -2.46 -19.12 9.79
C SER A 245 -1.47 -18.64 8.75
N ASP A 246 -1.94 -18.34 7.54
CA ASP A 246 -1.11 -17.95 6.41
C ASP A 246 -1.63 -16.63 5.78
N PRO A 247 -0.97 -15.49 6.03
CA PRO A 247 -1.35 -14.21 5.44
C PRO A 247 -1.04 -14.17 3.94
N LEU A 248 -1.95 -13.61 3.17
CA LEU A 248 -1.79 -13.50 1.72
C LEU A 248 -0.88 -12.32 1.33
N TRP A 249 -0.15 -12.54 0.23
CA TRP A 249 0.73 -11.64 -0.50
C TRP A 249 1.96 -11.18 0.29
N ASP A 250 2.46 -12.06 1.17
CA ASP A 250 3.67 -11.81 1.94
C ASP A 250 4.89 -12.60 1.43
N GLY A 251 4.68 -13.52 0.48
CA GLY A 251 5.71 -14.34 -0.15
C GLY A 251 6.26 -15.45 0.75
N LYS A 252 5.49 -15.87 1.75
CA LYS A 252 5.83 -16.93 2.72
C LYS A 252 4.66 -17.88 2.87
N GLY A 253 4.87 -19.03 3.51
CA GLY A 253 3.80 -20.02 3.70
C GLY A 253 3.43 -20.82 2.45
N CYS A 254 3.81 -20.32 1.28
CA CYS A 254 3.51 -20.90 -0.02
C CYS A 254 3.76 -22.41 -0.17
N GLY A 255 2.71 -23.09 -0.61
CA GLY A 255 2.76 -24.49 -0.98
C GLY A 255 3.56 -24.78 -2.25
N SER A 256 3.67 -26.06 -2.59
CA SER A 256 4.49 -26.53 -3.71
C SER A 256 4.02 -26.04 -5.09
N LEU A 257 2.77 -25.59 -5.21
CA LEU A 257 2.19 -25.11 -6.47
C LEU A 257 2.36 -23.59 -6.66
N GLU A 258 2.68 -22.85 -5.60
CA GLU A 258 2.72 -21.38 -5.62
C GLU A 258 4.14 -20.82 -5.58
N GLY A 259 5.17 -21.68 -5.68
CA GLY A 259 6.57 -21.25 -5.61
C GLY A 259 6.94 -20.12 -6.59
N VAL A 260 6.36 -20.11 -7.79
CA VAL A 260 6.54 -19.01 -8.76
C VAL A 260 5.85 -17.72 -8.30
N CYS A 261 4.61 -17.84 -7.80
CA CYS A 261 3.82 -16.73 -7.31
C CYS A 261 4.47 -16.01 -6.12
N CYS A 262 5.10 -16.77 -5.24
CA CYS A 262 5.71 -16.27 -4.01
C CYS A 262 7.13 -15.74 -4.16
N THR A 263 7.76 -15.97 -5.31
CA THR A 263 9.10 -15.47 -5.61
C THR A 263 9.08 -14.32 -6.61
N VAL A 264 7.90 -13.75 -6.88
CA VAL A 264 7.75 -12.57 -7.73
C VAL A 264 8.54 -11.40 -7.13
N PRO A 265 9.41 -10.74 -7.91
CA PRO A 265 10.14 -9.57 -7.44
C PRO A 265 9.21 -8.48 -6.92
N GLY A 266 9.58 -7.89 -5.79
CA GLY A 266 8.83 -6.80 -5.17
C GLY A 266 8.02 -7.22 -3.96
N LEU A 267 7.52 -8.46 -3.88
CA LEU A 267 6.77 -8.95 -2.71
C LEU A 267 7.48 -8.60 -1.39
N PRO A 268 6.76 -8.03 -0.40
CA PRO A 268 5.31 -7.75 -0.35
C PRO A 268 4.90 -6.37 -0.91
N TRP A 269 5.80 -5.64 -1.57
CA TRP A 269 5.60 -4.30 -2.08
C TRP A 269 5.37 -4.28 -3.60
N PHE A 270 4.23 -3.76 -4.02
CA PHE A 270 4.02 -3.45 -5.44
C PHE A 270 4.50 -2.04 -5.77
N ASN A 271 4.94 -1.85 -7.01
CA ASN A 271 5.40 -0.57 -7.53
C ASN A 271 4.81 -0.33 -8.92
N LYS A 272 4.00 0.72 -9.05
CA LYS A 272 3.41 1.13 -10.33
C LYS A 272 3.92 2.51 -10.71
N ILE A 273 4.58 2.60 -11.87
CA ILE A 273 5.02 3.86 -12.48
C ILE A 273 4.09 4.18 -13.66
N PHE A 274 3.67 5.44 -13.77
CA PHE A 274 2.86 5.95 -14.87
C PHE A 274 3.66 6.88 -15.78
N ASP A 275 3.33 6.88 -17.06
CA ASP A 275 3.97 7.77 -18.05
C ASP A 275 3.62 9.25 -17.86
N THR A 276 2.52 9.53 -17.13
CA THR A 276 2.01 10.88 -16.89
C THR A 276 1.66 11.05 -15.42
N THR A 277 1.83 12.29 -14.94
CA THR A 277 1.41 12.66 -13.60
C THR A 277 -0.11 12.79 -13.52
N THR A 278 -0.66 12.46 -12.36
CA THR A 278 -2.09 12.56 -12.04
C THR A 278 -2.27 13.06 -10.61
N ASN A 279 -3.46 13.54 -10.28
CA ASN A 279 -3.90 13.78 -8.91
C ASN A 279 -5.17 12.97 -8.58
N ASP A 280 -5.40 11.87 -9.29
CA ASP A 280 -6.51 10.97 -9.04
C ASP A 280 -6.54 10.48 -7.57
N TYR A 281 -7.72 10.11 -7.09
CA TYR A 281 -7.80 9.31 -5.87
C TYR A 281 -7.26 7.89 -6.13
N LEU A 282 -6.76 7.24 -5.09
CA LEU A 282 -6.60 5.78 -5.09
C LEU A 282 -7.86 5.14 -4.52
N GLU A 283 -8.22 3.96 -5.00
CA GLU A 283 -9.31 3.16 -4.50
C GLU A 283 -8.81 1.75 -4.20
N LEU A 284 -9.13 1.25 -3.01
CA LEU A 284 -8.98 -0.15 -2.66
C LEU A 284 -10.36 -0.80 -2.68
N ARG A 285 -10.49 -1.90 -3.43
CA ARG A 285 -11.72 -2.67 -3.54
C ARG A 285 -11.43 -4.10 -3.11
N VAL A 286 -12.16 -4.62 -2.13
CA VAL A 286 -12.21 -6.07 -1.89
C VAL A 286 -13.37 -6.61 -2.69
N CYS A 287 -13.07 -7.52 -3.59
CA CYS A 287 -13.99 -8.09 -4.57
C CYS A 287 -14.08 -9.60 -4.39
N GLY A 288 -15.19 -10.15 -4.87
CA GLY A 288 -15.26 -11.55 -5.23
C GLY A 288 -16.54 -11.89 -5.95
N ASP A 289 -16.50 -12.95 -6.74
CA ASP A 289 -17.51 -13.30 -7.72
C ASP A 289 -18.57 -14.27 -7.19
N GLN A 290 -18.33 -14.88 -6.02
CA GLN A 290 -19.34 -15.66 -5.31
C GLN A 290 -19.95 -14.95 -4.10
N GLY A 291 -21.07 -15.51 -3.65
CA GLY A 291 -21.85 -15.03 -2.53
C GLY A 291 -22.82 -16.09 -2.00
N GLY A 292 -23.59 -15.72 -0.98
CA GLY A 292 -24.66 -16.56 -0.44
C GLY A 292 -24.15 -17.75 0.37
N TRP A 293 -24.30 -18.96 -0.18
CA TRP A 293 -23.94 -20.21 0.50
C TRP A 293 -22.44 -20.44 0.52
N ASP A 294 -21.71 -20.01 -0.51
CA ASP A 294 -20.24 -20.07 -0.61
C ASP A 294 -19.64 -18.66 -0.67
N PRO A 295 -19.58 -17.94 0.46
CA PRO A 295 -19.14 -16.56 0.48
C PRO A 295 -17.62 -16.46 0.36
N GLU A 296 -17.13 -16.27 -0.86
CA GLU A 296 -15.74 -15.95 -1.10
C GLU A 296 -15.41 -14.53 -0.65
N ASN A 297 -14.35 -14.41 0.14
CA ASN A 297 -13.92 -13.12 0.65
C ASN A 297 -12.43 -13.12 0.89
N VAL A 298 -11.87 -11.91 0.82
CA VAL A 298 -10.46 -11.68 1.09
C VAL A 298 -10.31 -10.52 2.08
N PRO A 299 -10.61 -10.74 3.38
CA PRO A 299 -10.51 -9.68 4.37
C PRO A 299 -9.07 -9.16 4.50
N VAL A 300 -8.91 -7.84 4.52
CA VAL A 300 -7.60 -7.17 4.66
C VAL A 300 -7.34 -6.74 6.10
N SER A 301 -6.19 -7.11 6.66
CA SER A 301 -5.78 -6.69 8.00
C SER A 301 -4.85 -5.48 7.98
N PHE A 302 -4.13 -5.30 6.88
CA PHE A 302 -3.15 -4.23 6.75
C PHE A 302 -3.11 -3.70 5.32
N TYR A 303 -2.98 -2.38 5.17
CA TYR A 303 -2.48 -1.80 3.94
C TYR A 303 -1.78 -0.48 4.22
N GLU A 304 -0.78 -0.17 3.39
CA GLU A 304 -0.23 1.18 3.28
C GLU A 304 0.02 1.50 1.82
N LEU A 305 -0.49 2.66 1.38
CA LEU A 305 -0.41 3.11 0.00
C LEU A 305 0.24 4.49 -0.04
N TYR A 306 1.32 4.60 -0.81
CA TYR A 306 2.10 5.81 -1.00
C TYR A 306 2.08 6.28 -2.44
N VAL A 307 2.15 7.59 -2.63
CA VAL A 307 2.30 8.23 -3.93
C VAL A 307 3.50 9.16 -3.96
N LYS A 308 4.09 9.32 -5.15
CA LYS A 308 5.23 10.19 -5.40
C LYS A 308 5.22 10.75 -6.82
#